data_AF-A0ABD1CH09-F1
#
_entry.id   AF-A0ABD1CH09-F1
#
_cell.length_a   1.000
_cell.length_b   1.000
_cell.length_c   1.000
_cell.angle_alpha   90.00
_cell.angle_beta   90.00
_cell.angle_gamma   90.00
#
_symmetry.space_group_name_H-M   'P 1'
#
loop_
_entity.id
_entity.type
_entity.pdbx_description
1 polymer ?
#
loop_
_entity_poly.entity_id
_entity_poly.type
_entity_poly.pdbx_seq_one_letter_code
_entity_poly.pdbx_strand_id
1 'polypeptide(L)'
;MLRTSTADGTNPTWNEQLAISLDASSDQIRRYLSIDLYDEFMEDLLEDDRARPTEVYQRISSKWLGQFRIPISTIYLNQRIEGTFEIKTPPILFGYTRSTTGTEAPEYTSMLIGSSLPDMRELTHISLFISLEPNVEIPTFDTHGLECIELEQTKARIYLWFEEYRNEFPQRARLPLVTLLSGKRVCITRLLGPVNVPFVLDETVERMIRRYVALVPVYYNTDACSQLAGVWLTNKEILHMMCASPKDLGVLLTCFYLSLEYDAYLVLGHSLLTGDSTFVLLREGAEFYIVDPTSGKRYQATDTYCPLSRIYFIVNQQNVWGNIQRENRVFLTQLDVHKSGFWRALFNRSVEAPSGCVHEPAFLYKSALGVRDLQRTIERKIIKKIGTWRTHRKTIWNRYISDQLRYALSALEVDACLEANTDRHMDVFNQLFISYRINGFPINLPYTNLSTLVAQVRSTGIHLNSEQKVEFALGVYIKDYPANIYSVWIFLVSLVPKI
;
A
#
# COMPACT_ATOMS: atom_id res chain seq x y z
N MET A 1 -23.30 2.41 -3.02
CA MET A 1 -22.41 3.47 -3.54
C MET A 1 -23.02 4.77 -3.05
N LEU A 2 -22.24 5.57 -2.32
CA LEU A 2 -22.64 6.88 -1.83
C LEU A 2 -21.83 7.92 -2.59
N ARG A 3 -22.35 9.14 -2.70
CA ARG A 3 -21.70 10.25 -3.42
C ARG A 3 -21.86 11.51 -2.57
N THR A 4 -20.78 12.28 -2.45
CA THR A 4 -20.77 13.59 -1.80
C THR A 4 -21.28 14.70 -2.74
N SER A 5 -21.53 15.89 -2.22
CA SER A 5 -21.68 17.07 -3.08
C SER A 5 -20.42 17.35 -3.90
N THR A 6 -20.60 18.06 -5.01
CA THR A 6 -19.48 18.64 -5.78
C THR A 6 -18.96 19.87 -5.03
N ALA A 7 -17.64 20.06 -5.02
CA ALA A 7 -17.00 21.19 -4.35
C ALA A 7 -15.88 21.75 -5.25
N ASP A 8 -15.78 23.08 -5.29
CA ASP A 8 -14.85 23.79 -6.16
C ASP A 8 -13.53 24.14 -5.44
N GLY A 9 -12.48 24.36 -6.23
CA GLY A 9 -11.18 24.84 -5.76
C GLY A 9 -10.10 23.76 -5.64
N THR A 10 -8.89 24.19 -5.28
CA THR A 10 -7.71 23.31 -5.16
C THR A 10 -7.64 22.55 -3.83
N ASN A 11 -8.38 23.01 -2.82
CA ASN A 11 -8.50 22.37 -1.50
C ASN A 11 -9.99 22.26 -1.11
N PRO A 12 -10.77 21.44 -1.83
CA PRO A 12 -12.19 21.26 -1.56
C PRO A 12 -12.42 20.67 -0.16
N THR A 13 -13.50 21.10 0.50
CA THR A 13 -13.90 20.58 1.81
C THR A 13 -15.34 20.11 1.76
N TRP A 14 -15.57 18.88 2.23
CA TRP A 14 -16.89 18.27 2.30
C TRP A 14 -17.24 18.10 3.76
N ASN A 15 -18.11 18.96 4.29
CA ASN A 15 -18.61 18.87 5.66
C ASN A 15 -19.82 17.93 5.73
N GLU A 16 -19.70 16.76 5.10
CA GLU A 16 -20.78 15.79 4.95
C GLU A 16 -20.53 14.53 5.78
N GLN A 17 -21.59 13.99 6.36
CA GLN A 17 -21.56 12.70 7.04
C GLN A 17 -22.22 11.64 6.15
N LEU A 18 -21.45 10.61 5.81
CA LEU A 18 -21.94 9.46 5.06
C LEU A 18 -22.05 8.26 6.00
N ALA A 19 -23.23 7.61 6.00
CA ALA A 19 -23.47 6.40 6.78
C ALA A 19 -23.50 5.17 5.86
N ILE A 20 -22.63 4.20 6.12
CA ILE A 20 -22.56 2.94 5.39
C ILE A 20 -22.92 1.81 6.35
N SER A 21 -23.98 1.07 6.03
CA SER A 21 -24.33 -0.13 6.80
C SER A 21 -23.30 -1.23 6.52
N LEU A 22 -22.62 -1.65 7.59
CA LEU A 22 -21.72 -2.79 7.60
C LEU A 22 -22.38 -3.96 8.33
N ASP A 23 -22.11 -5.17 7.84
CA ASP A 23 -22.51 -6.44 8.44
C ASP A 23 -21.27 -7.34 8.50
N ALA A 24 -20.74 -7.54 9.71
CA ALA A 24 -19.51 -8.29 9.94
C ALA A 24 -19.57 -9.74 9.42
N SER A 25 -20.76 -10.32 9.26
CA SER A 25 -20.92 -11.69 8.75
C SER A 25 -20.78 -11.77 7.22
N SER A 26 -21.29 -10.77 6.48
CA SER A 26 -21.28 -10.75 5.02
C SER A 26 -20.18 -9.86 4.42
N ASP A 27 -19.71 -8.86 5.16
CA ASP A 27 -18.65 -7.95 4.73
C ASP A 27 -17.25 -8.58 4.73
N GLN A 28 -17.07 -9.80 5.26
CA GLN A 28 -15.83 -10.55 5.02
C GLN A 28 -15.56 -10.76 3.53
N ILE A 29 -16.61 -10.69 2.69
CA ILE A 29 -16.53 -10.74 1.23
C ILE A 29 -16.11 -9.38 0.65
N ARG A 30 -16.48 -8.27 1.32
CA ARG A 30 -16.11 -6.90 0.92
C ARG A 30 -14.73 -6.55 1.47
N ARG A 31 -13.74 -6.52 0.59
CA ARG A 31 -12.34 -6.35 1.00
C ARG A 31 -11.99 -4.93 1.44
N TYR A 32 -12.56 -3.91 0.79
CA TYR A 32 -12.14 -2.52 0.98
C TYR A 32 -13.33 -1.56 0.95
N LEU A 33 -13.29 -0.55 1.81
CA LEU A 33 -13.94 0.73 1.57
C LEU A 33 -13.09 1.49 0.54
N SER A 34 -13.64 1.70 -0.66
CA SER A 34 -13.00 2.51 -1.70
C SER A 34 -13.57 3.91 -1.67
N ILE A 35 -12.70 4.90 -1.66
CA ILE A 35 -13.01 6.32 -1.80
C ILE A 35 -12.38 6.77 -3.10
N ASP A 36 -13.23 7.02 -4.09
CA ASP A 36 -12.82 7.38 -5.46
C ASP A 36 -13.05 8.88 -5.65
N LEU A 37 -11.99 9.61 -6.02
CA LEU A 37 -12.03 11.04 -6.29
C LEU A 37 -12.31 11.25 -7.78
N TYR A 38 -13.28 12.11 -8.09
CA TYR A 38 -13.63 12.48 -9.46
C TYR A 38 -13.65 13.99 -9.63
N ASP A 39 -13.19 14.46 -10.80
CA ASP A 39 -13.50 15.78 -11.33
C ASP A 39 -14.83 15.71 -12.07
N GLU A 40 -15.75 16.60 -11.76
CA GLU A 40 -17.06 16.68 -12.40
C GLU A 40 -17.15 17.93 -13.27
N PHE A 41 -17.55 17.75 -14.52
CA PHE A 41 -17.63 18.83 -15.49
C PHE A 41 -18.88 18.68 -16.37
N MET A 42 -19.34 19.80 -16.90
CA MET A 42 -20.45 19.84 -17.85
C MET A 42 -19.91 19.64 -19.27
N GLU A 43 -20.40 18.61 -19.96
CA GLU A 43 -20.19 18.42 -21.39
C GLU A 43 -21.36 19.04 -22.16
N ASP A 44 -21.02 19.90 -23.12
CA ASP A 44 -21.97 20.38 -24.12
C ASP A 44 -22.12 19.32 -25.22
N LEU A 45 -23.34 18.82 -25.40
CA LEU A 45 -23.68 17.79 -26.39
C LEU A 45 -24.26 18.39 -27.68
N LEU A 46 -24.40 19.71 -27.77
CA LEU A 46 -24.79 20.37 -29.01
C LEU A 46 -23.62 20.40 -30.00
N GLU A 47 -23.72 19.58 -31.05
CA GLU A 47 -22.78 19.62 -32.18
C GLU A 47 -23.15 20.72 -33.20
N ASP A 48 -24.40 21.18 -33.25
CA ASP A 48 -24.87 22.22 -34.20
C ASP A 48 -25.00 23.60 -33.54
N ASP A 49 -24.10 24.51 -33.89
CA ASP A 49 -24.05 25.89 -33.40
C ASP A 49 -25.33 26.69 -33.69
N ARG A 50 -26.11 26.30 -34.70
CA ARG A 50 -27.34 27.01 -35.10
C ARG A 50 -28.50 26.79 -34.13
N ALA A 51 -28.50 25.70 -33.37
CA ALA A 51 -29.54 25.35 -32.40
C ALA A 51 -29.28 25.89 -30.98
N ARG A 52 -28.05 26.39 -30.71
CA ARG A 52 -27.64 26.96 -29.42
C ARG A 52 -28.54 28.09 -28.87
N PRO A 53 -29.21 28.95 -29.67
CA PRO A 53 -30.10 29.98 -29.13
C PRO A 53 -31.38 29.44 -28.49
N THR A 54 -31.78 28.21 -28.82
CA THR A 54 -33.08 27.63 -28.44
C THR A 54 -32.98 26.34 -27.62
N GLU A 55 -31.87 25.62 -27.70
CA GLU A 55 -31.70 24.33 -27.07
C GLU A 55 -30.39 24.27 -26.29
N VAL A 56 -30.43 23.68 -25.08
CA VAL A 56 -29.25 23.40 -24.25
C VAL A 56 -29.27 21.91 -23.92
N TYR A 57 -28.34 21.16 -24.49
CA TYR A 57 -28.13 19.74 -24.19
C TYR A 57 -26.82 19.59 -23.45
N GLN A 58 -26.86 19.70 -22.12
CA GLN A 58 -25.70 19.48 -21.27
C GLN A 58 -25.80 18.15 -20.57
N ARG A 59 -24.65 17.48 -20.42
CA ARG A 59 -24.50 16.27 -19.62
C ARG A 59 -23.43 16.49 -18.58
N ILE A 60 -23.74 16.08 -17.35
CA ILE A 60 -22.74 15.98 -16.29
C ILE A 60 -21.89 14.73 -16.54
N SER A 61 -20.59 14.93 -16.68
CA SER A 61 -19.59 13.89 -16.89
C SER A 61 -18.53 13.95 -15.80
N SER A 62 -17.87 12.82 -15.53
CA SER A 62 -16.90 12.72 -14.45
C SER A 62 -15.62 12.03 -14.92
N LYS A 63 -14.46 12.54 -14.49
CA LYS A 63 -13.13 11.95 -14.71
C LYS A 63 -12.57 11.50 -13.37
N TRP A 64 -12.20 10.23 -13.26
CA TRP A 64 -11.56 9.71 -12.05
C TRP A 64 -10.14 10.28 -11.93
N LEU A 65 -9.79 10.81 -10.75
CA LEU A 65 -8.50 11.43 -10.46
C LEU A 65 -7.58 10.54 -9.62
N GLY A 66 -8.17 9.69 -8.78
CA GLY A 66 -7.42 8.83 -7.88
C GLY A 66 -8.33 8.08 -6.92
N GLN A 67 -7.74 7.19 -6.15
CA GLN A 67 -8.47 6.41 -5.17
C GLN A 67 -7.68 6.22 -3.89
N PHE A 68 -8.41 6.23 -2.80
CA PHE A 68 -7.95 5.77 -1.51
C PHE A 68 -8.73 4.52 -1.09
N ARG A 69 -8.06 3.59 -0.41
CA ARG A 69 -8.66 2.34 0.04
C ARG A 69 -8.27 2.00 1.45
N ILE A 70 -9.28 1.63 2.23
CA ILE A 70 -9.11 1.12 3.58
C ILE A 70 -9.69 -0.29 3.61
N PRO A 71 -8.92 -1.30 4.04
CA PRO A 71 -9.48 -2.61 4.27
C PRO A 71 -10.63 -2.55 5.28
N ILE A 72 -11.74 -3.23 5.02
CA ILE A 72 -12.87 -3.25 5.95
C ILE A 72 -12.44 -3.84 7.30
N SER A 73 -11.52 -4.82 7.31
CA SER A 73 -10.96 -5.35 8.55
C SER A 73 -10.23 -4.28 9.37
N THR A 74 -9.54 -3.33 8.74
CA THR A 74 -8.89 -2.21 9.46
C THR A 74 -9.93 -1.36 10.17
N ILE A 75 -11.10 -1.13 9.55
CA ILE A 75 -12.20 -0.39 10.19
C ILE A 75 -12.72 -1.14 11.41
N TYR A 76 -12.89 -2.46 11.33
CA TYR A 76 -13.29 -3.28 12.47
C TYR A 76 -12.24 -3.32 13.59
N LEU A 77 -10.95 -3.45 13.24
CA LEU A 77 -9.84 -3.56 14.19
C LEU A 77 -9.54 -2.23 14.88
N ASN A 78 -9.59 -1.12 14.15
CA ASN A 78 -9.29 0.20 14.70
C ASN A 78 -10.53 0.84 15.35
N GLN A 79 -11.73 0.52 14.88
CA GLN A 79 -13.05 1.06 15.29
C GLN A 79 -13.24 2.57 15.08
N ARG A 80 -12.14 3.33 15.09
CA ARG A 80 -12.04 4.75 14.78
C ARG A 80 -10.77 4.99 13.97
N ILE A 81 -10.90 5.69 12.85
CA ILE A 81 -9.79 6.09 11.99
C ILE A 81 -9.91 7.59 11.75
N GLU A 82 -8.86 8.33 12.07
CA GLU A 82 -8.81 9.79 11.90
C GLU A 82 -7.41 10.16 11.39
N GLY A 83 -7.35 10.85 10.26
CA GLY A 83 -6.06 11.28 9.70
C GLY A 83 -6.14 11.78 8.28
N THR A 84 -4.98 12.17 7.77
CA THR A 84 -4.77 12.59 6.38
C THR A 84 -4.04 11.49 5.63
N PHE A 85 -4.60 11.07 4.50
CA PHE A 85 -4.16 9.92 3.73
C PHE A 85 -3.83 10.31 2.30
N GLU A 86 -2.78 9.73 1.75
CA GLU A 86 -2.42 9.91 0.35
C GLU A 86 -3.45 9.20 -0.56
N ILE A 87 -4.00 9.93 -1.52
CA ILE A 87 -4.80 9.37 -2.61
C ILE A 87 -3.84 8.80 -3.64
N LYS A 88 -4.01 7.51 -3.98
CA LYS A 88 -3.27 6.89 -5.09
C LYS A 88 -3.80 7.45 -6.41
N THR A 89 -3.10 8.44 -6.92
CA THR A 89 -3.29 8.97 -8.28
C THR A 89 -2.55 8.08 -9.27
N PRO A 90 -3.06 7.90 -10.51
CA PRO A 90 -2.34 7.17 -11.51
C PRO A 90 -1.08 7.95 -11.94
N PRO A 91 -0.03 7.25 -12.42
CA PRO A 91 1.21 7.91 -12.84
C PRO A 91 1.02 8.81 -14.07
N ILE A 92 -0.10 8.66 -14.79
CA ILE A 92 -0.44 9.39 -16.00
C ILE A 92 -1.90 9.83 -15.87
N LEU A 93 -2.14 11.14 -15.85
CA LEU A 93 -3.46 11.77 -15.81
C LEU A 93 -3.66 12.65 -17.04
N PHE A 94 -4.30 12.12 -18.08
CA PHE A 94 -4.53 12.87 -19.31
C PHE A 94 -5.40 14.12 -19.07
N GLY A 95 -4.91 15.27 -19.55
CA GLY A 95 -5.62 16.55 -19.48
C GLY A 95 -5.51 17.27 -18.14
N TYR A 96 -4.72 16.75 -17.20
CA TYR A 96 -4.40 17.43 -15.95
C TYR A 96 -2.91 17.71 -15.89
N THR A 97 -2.57 18.89 -15.37
CA THR A 97 -1.18 19.23 -15.03
C THR A 97 -1.12 19.45 -13.54
N ARG A 98 -0.09 18.91 -12.89
CA ARG A 98 0.24 19.31 -11.53
C ARG A 98 0.91 20.68 -11.64
N SER A 99 0.47 21.63 -10.83
CA SER A 99 1.07 22.96 -10.79
C SER A 99 2.49 22.88 -10.20
N THR A 100 3.48 22.61 -11.04
CA THR A 100 4.90 22.77 -10.72
C THR A 100 5.25 24.26 -10.75
N THR A 101 4.77 25.03 -9.78
CA THR A 101 5.19 26.42 -9.62
C THR A 101 6.56 26.47 -8.95
N GLY A 102 7.60 26.29 -9.76
CA GLY A 102 8.97 26.69 -9.48
C GLY A 102 9.33 28.08 -9.99
N THR A 103 8.41 28.82 -10.63
CA THR A 103 8.75 30.10 -11.30
C THR A 103 8.00 31.34 -10.85
N GLU A 104 6.94 31.27 -10.04
CA GLU A 104 6.19 32.47 -9.63
C GLU A 104 5.59 32.38 -8.21
N ALA A 105 6.38 31.99 -7.20
CA ALA A 105 6.01 32.22 -5.80
C ALA A 105 6.76 33.44 -5.25
N PRO A 106 6.10 34.39 -4.55
CA PRO A 106 6.78 35.51 -3.92
C PRO A 106 7.84 35.02 -2.91
N GLU A 107 9.05 35.57 -2.99
CA GLU A 107 10.24 35.19 -2.22
C GLU A 107 10.02 35.15 -0.69
N TYR A 108 8.97 35.80 -0.19
CA TYR A 108 8.62 35.84 1.24
C TYR A 108 8.20 34.47 1.81
N THR A 109 7.69 33.55 1.00
CA THR A 109 7.20 32.23 1.45
C THR A 109 8.31 31.18 1.54
N SER A 110 9.42 31.38 0.82
CA SER A 110 10.57 30.48 0.81
C SER A 110 11.45 30.63 2.07
N MET A 111 11.35 31.77 2.77
CA MET A 111 12.14 32.04 3.98
C MET A 111 11.52 31.50 5.28
N LEU A 112 10.26 31.06 5.28
CA LEU A 112 9.57 30.56 6.49
C LEU A 112 9.51 29.03 6.57
N ILE A 113 9.81 28.33 5.48
CA ILE A 113 9.76 26.88 5.41
C ILE A 113 11.17 26.40 5.06
N GLY A 114 11.88 25.90 6.07
CA GLY A 114 13.23 25.38 5.90
C GLY A 114 13.30 24.36 4.76
N SER A 115 14.42 24.37 4.05
CA SER A 115 14.75 23.59 2.86
C SER A 115 14.93 22.08 3.13
N SER A 116 14.06 21.47 3.93
CA SER A 116 14.17 20.07 4.38
C SER A 116 12.83 19.35 4.46
N LEU A 117 11.76 19.91 3.90
CA LEU A 117 10.53 19.13 3.66
C LEU A 117 10.65 18.47 2.28
N PRO A 118 10.32 17.17 2.13
CA PRO A 118 10.08 16.57 0.83
C PRO A 118 9.13 17.47 0.03
N ASP A 119 9.24 17.48 -1.30
CA ASP A 119 8.38 18.30 -2.16
C ASP A 119 6.91 17.82 -2.10
N MET A 120 6.20 18.24 -1.04
CA MET A 120 4.85 17.80 -0.68
C MET A 120 3.77 18.39 -1.62
N ARG A 121 4.16 19.23 -2.58
CA ARG A 121 3.24 19.87 -3.54
C ARG A 121 2.82 18.93 -4.69
N GLU A 122 3.41 17.75 -4.77
CA GLU A 122 3.13 16.81 -5.87
C GLU A 122 2.03 15.78 -5.55
N LEU A 123 1.74 15.51 -4.27
CA LEU A 123 0.85 14.40 -3.87
C LEU A 123 -0.53 14.88 -3.43
N THR A 124 -1.58 14.18 -3.87
CA THR A 124 -2.97 14.44 -3.49
C THR A 124 -3.30 13.73 -2.18
N HIS A 125 -3.90 14.46 -1.24
CA HIS A 125 -4.25 13.92 0.07
C HIS A 125 -5.74 14.13 0.39
N ILE A 126 -6.28 13.27 1.26
CA ILE A 126 -7.65 13.37 1.77
C ILE A 126 -7.64 13.21 3.29
N SER A 127 -8.30 14.13 3.98
CA SER A 127 -8.49 14.05 5.44
C SER A 127 -9.84 13.42 5.73
N LEU A 128 -9.85 12.38 6.57
CA LEU A 128 -11.04 11.57 6.84
C LEU A 128 -11.19 11.30 8.34
N PHE A 129 -12.45 11.24 8.77
CA PHE A 129 -12.86 10.72 10.06
C PHE A 129 -13.87 9.59 9.82
N ILE A 130 -13.56 8.39 10.32
CA ILE A 130 -14.39 7.20 10.20
C ILE A 130 -14.58 6.61 11.60
N SER A 131 -15.82 6.40 12.01
CA SER A 131 -16.19 5.72 13.25
C SER A 131 -17.12 4.54 12.97
N LEU A 132 -16.95 3.46 13.73
CA LEU A 132 -17.82 2.29 13.71
C LEU A 132 -18.81 2.39 14.87
N GLU A 133 -20.12 2.29 14.59
CA GLU A 133 -21.16 2.36 15.62
C GLU A 133 -22.23 1.27 15.39
N PRO A 134 -22.48 0.36 16.35
CA PRO A 134 -21.72 0.15 17.58
C PRO A 134 -20.33 -0.49 17.31
N ASN A 135 -19.42 -0.34 18.27
CA ASN A 135 -18.14 -1.05 18.23
C ASN A 135 -18.35 -2.58 18.22
N VAL A 136 -17.49 -3.28 17.48
CA VAL A 136 -17.51 -4.73 17.35
C VAL A 136 -16.45 -5.35 18.25
N GLU A 137 -16.76 -6.50 18.84
CA GLU A 137 -15.78 -7.26 19.61
C GLU A 137 -14.69 -7.82 18.69
N ILE A 138 -13.43 -7.58 19.04
CA ILE A 138 -12.29 -8.04 18.26
C ILE A 138 -11.85 -9.41 18.81
N PRO A 139 -11.83 -10.47 17.98
CA PRO A 139 -11.40 -11.78 18.42
C PRO A 139 -9.95 -11.75 18.95
N THR A 140 -9.70 -12.46 20.04
CA THR A 140 -8.35 -12.65 20.60
C THR A 140 -7.87 -14.09 20.39
N PHE A 141 -6.57 -14.26 20.23
CA PHE A 141 -5.94 -15.58 20.10
C PHE A 141 -4.99 -15.81 21.27
N ASP A 142 -5.38 -16.67 22.21
CA ASP A 142 -4.54 -17.04 23.33
C ASP A 142 -3.62 -18.20 22.95
N THR A 143 -2.32 -17.95 23.00
CA THR A 143 -1.27 -18.94 22.72
C THR A 143 -0.46 -19.31 23.97
N HIS A 144 -0.83 -18.84 25.16
CA HIS A 144 -0.04 -19.03 26.37
C HIS A 144 0.20 -20.50 26.73
N GLY A 145 -0.74 -21.40 26.38
CA GLY A 145 -0.64 -22.84 26.60
C GLY A 145 0.28 -23.60 25.63
N LEU A 146 0.80 -22.96 24.58
CA LEU A 146 1.68 -23.61 23.60
C LEU A 146 3.12 -23.75 24.10
N GLU A 147 3.81 -24.77 23.61
CA GLU A 147 5.20 -25.07 23.95
C GLU A 147 6.13 -23.90 23.59
N CYS A 148 6.97 -23.47 24.54
CA CYS A 148 8.02 -22.48 24.31
C CYS A 148 9.36 -23.19 24.14
N ILE A 149 10.04 -22.95 23.02
CA ILE A 149 11.33 -23.61 22.73
C ILE A 149 12.52 -22.92 23.39
N GLU A 150 12.32 -21.71 23.92
CA GLU A 150 13.39 -20.98 24.61
C GLU A 150 13.74 -21.66 25.94
N LEU A 151 15.01 -21.53 26.33
CA LEU A 151 15.48 -21.95 27.65
C LEU A 151 14.64 -21.28 28.75
N GLU A 152 14.41 -21.99 29.85
CA GLU A 152 13.54 -21.49 30.93
C GLU A 152 14.05 -20.16 31.50
N GLN A 153 15.37 -19.93 31.55
CA GLN A 153 15.96 -18.65 31.95
C GLN A 153 15.56 -17.50 31.02
N THR A 154 15.65 -17.71 29.70
CA THR A 154 15.25 -16.72 28.68
C THR A 154 13.75 -16.46 28.74
N LYS A 155 12.95 -17.51 28.83
CA LYS A 155 11.49 -17.42 28.97
C LYS A 155 11.09 -16.64 30.22
N ALA A 156 11.66 -16.98 31.39
CA ALA A 156 11.40 -16.28 32.64
C ALA A 156 11.79 -14.80 32.57
N ARG A 157 12.95 -14.49 31.94
CA ARG A 157 13.38 -13.11 31.70
C ARG A 157 12.37 -12.34 30.86
N ILE A 158 11.86 -12.93 29.78
CA ILE A 158 10.87 -12.29 28.91
C ILE A 158 9.57 -12.00 29.66
N TYR A 159 9.05 -12.97 30.42
CA TYR A 159 7.82 -12.77 31.19
C TYR A 159 7.98 -11.70 32.28
N LEU A 160 9.08 -11.73 33.03
CA LEU A 160 9.33 -10.73 34.07
C LEU A 160 9.39 -9.32 33.47
N TRP A 161 10.18 -9.14 32.41
CA TRP A 161 10.30 -7.85 31.72
C TRP A 161 8.96 -7.38 31.14
N PHE A 162 8.17 -8.30 30.57
CA PHE A 162 6.85 -7.98 30.02
C PHE A 162 5.88 -7.55 31.11
N GLU A 163 5.84 -8.23 32.26
CA GLU A 163 4.96 -7.88 33.38
C GLU A 163 5.33 -6.52 33.99
N GLU A 164 6.62 -6.20 34.12
CA GLU A 164 7.06 -4.87 34.52
C GLU A 164 6.66 -3.80 33.50
N TYR A 165 6.91 -4.06 32.21
CA TYR A 165 6.65 -3.11 31.13
C TYR A 165 5.15 -2.84 30.95
N ARG A 166 4.29 -3.87 30.99
CA ARG A 166 2.84 -3.71 30.82
C ARG A 166 2.17 -2.93 31.93
N ASN A 167 2.71 -2.98 33.15
CA ASN A 167 2.18 -2.24 34.29
C ASN A 167 2.39 -0.72 34.09
N GLU A 168 3.51 -0.33 33.47
CA GLU A 168 3.82 1.07 33.19
C GLU A 168 3.25 1.55 31.83
N PHE A 169 3.26 0.70 30.81
CA PHE A 169 2.92 1.05 29.42
C PHE A 169 1.91 0.06 28.78
N PRO A 170 0.69 -0.09 29.35
CA PRO A 170 -0.26 -1.13 28.93
C PRO A 170 -0.67 -1.02 27.46
N GLN A 171 -0.81 0.20 26.93
CA GLN A 171 -1.20 0.44 25.54
C GLN A 171 -0.13 0.03 24.51
N ARG A 172 1.14 -0.10 24.95
CA ARG A 172 2.28 -0.49 24.09
C ARG A 172 2.77 -1.90 24.37
N ALA A 173 2.26 -2.55 25.42
CA ALA A 173 2.78 -3.83 25.85
C ALA A 173 2.35 -4.95 24.89
N ARG A 174 3.32 -5.63 24.31
CA ARG A 174 3.14 -6.89 23.58
C ARG A 174 4.10 -7.91 24.18
N LEU A 175 3.72 -9.18 24.23
CA LEU A 175 4.62 -10.21 24.76
C LEU A 175 5.70 -10.53 23.72
N PRO A 176 7.01 -10.40 24.03
CA PRO A 176 8.09 -10.71 23.07
C PRO A 176 8.31 -12.21 22.78
N LEU A 177 7.27 -13.03 23.00
CA LEU A 177 7.19 -14.45 22.62
C LEU A 177 6.08 -14.62 21.59
N VAL A 178 6.48 -14.88 20.35
CA VAL A 178 5.59 -15.04 19.19
C VAL A 178 5.33 -16.51 18.92
N THR A 179 4.20 -16.82 18.29
CA THR A 179 3.79 -18.18 17.95
C THR A 179 4.06 -18.43 16.46
N LEU A 180 4.79 -19.49 16.14
CA LEU A 180 5.05 -19.93 14.76
C LEU A 180 3.90 -20.80 14.26
N LEU A 181 3.80 -20.97 12.93
CA LEU A 181 2.82 -21.88 12.32
C LEU A 181 2.96 -23.34 12.79
N SER A 182 4.16 -23.73 13.25
CA SER A 182 4.40 -25.04 13.87
C SER A 182 3.70 -25.26 15.22
N GLY A 183 3.04 -24.24 15.77
CA GLY A 183 2.42 -24.27 17.10
C GLY A 183 3.42 -24.08 18.24
N LYS A 184 4.67 -23.70 17.94
CA LYS A 184 5.74 -23.44 18.91
C LYS A 184 5.93 -21.96 19.14
N ARG A 185 6.29 -21.60 20.36
CA ARG A 185 6.57 -20.22 20.78
C ARG A 185 8.06 -19.95 20.86
N VAL A 186 8.44 -18.80 20.33
CA VAL A 186 9.84 -18.37 20.19
C VAL A 186 9.98 -16.90 20.56
N CYS A 187 11.17 -16.48 20.99
CA CYS A 187 11.45 -15.06 21.14
C CYS A 187 11.41 -14.39 19.77
N ILE A 188 10.83 -13.19 19.71
CA ILE A 188 10.71 -12.44 18.45
C ILE A 188 12.06 -12.15 17.78
N THR A 189 13.17 -12.12 18.53
CA THR A 189 14.52 -11.94 17.97
C THR A 189 14.91 -13.07 17.02
N ARG A 190 14.35 -14.28 17.19
CA ARG A 190 14.59 -15.42 16.28
C ARG A 190 13.90 -15.28 14.93
N LEU A 191 12.97 -14.33 14.77
CA LEU A 191 12.40 -13.98 13.48
C LEU A 191 13.37 -13.14 12.64
N LEU A 192 14.48 -12.65 13.19
CA LEU A 192 15.36 -11.73 12.51
C LEU A 192 16.70 -12.40 12.21
N GLY A 193 17.05 -12.45 10.94
CA GLY A 193 18.33 -12.94 10.44
C GLY A 193 18.38 -12.89 8.92
N PRO A 194 19.58 -12.94 8.32
CA PRO A 194 19.73 -12.85 6.88
C PRO A 194 19.05 -14.04 6.17
N VAL A 195 18.36 -13.74 5.07
CA VAL A 195 17.75 -14.70 4.15
C VAL A 195 18.22 -14.48 2.72
N ASN A 196 18.23 -15.52 1.89
CA ASN A 196 18.64 -15.40 0.49
C ASN A 196 17.82 -14.35 -0.29
N VAL A 197 18.49 -13.40 -0.96
CA VAL A 197 17.86 -12.34 -1.77
C VAL A 197 17.66 -12.84 -3.21
N PRO A 198 16.46 -12.76 -3.80
CA PRO A 198 16.17 -13.36 -5.10
C PRO A 198 16.61 -12.51 -6.32
N PHE A 199 17.56 -11.58 -6.12
CA PHE A 199 17.97 -10.59 -7.12
C PHE A 199 19.49 -10.46 -7.19
N VAL A 200 19.99 -9.89 -8.29
CA VAL A 200 21.40 -9.51 -8.40
C VAL A 200 21.67 -8.38 -7.41
N LEU A 201 22.80 -8.48 -6.70
CA LEU A 201 23.20 -7.48 -5.71
C LEU A 201 23.89 -6.30 -6.42
N ASP A 202 23.09 -5.36 -6.90
CA ASP A 202 23.53 -4.10 -7.51
C ASP A 202 22.90 -2.88 -6.78
N GLU A 203 23.15 -1.67 -7.28
CA GLU A 203 22.63 -0.42 -6.70
C GLU A 203 21.09 -0.31 -6.70
N THR A 204 20.40 -1.19 -7.41
CA THR A 204 18.93 -1.21 -7.51
C THR A 204 18.27 -2.21 -6.57
N VAL A 205 19.06 -3.12 -5.98
CA VAL A 205 18.55 -4.26 -5.20
C VAL A 205 17.68 -3.83 -4.02
N GLU A 206 17.99 -2.70 -3.38
CA GLU A 206 17.22 -2.14 -2.26
C GLU A 206 15.77 -1.85 -2.68
N ARG A 207 15.60 -1.17 -3.81
CA ARG A 207 14.26 -0.85 -4.32
C ARG A 207 13.56 -2.11 -4.82
N MET A 208 14.31 -3.05 -5.40
CA MET A 208 13.77 -4.34 -5.84
C MET A 208 13.21 -5.16 -4.68
N ILE A 209 13.88 -5.24 -3.52
CA ILE A 209 13.36 -5.98 -2.36
C ILE A 209 12.11 -5.32 -1.78
N ARG A 210 12.06 -3.98 -1.71
CA ARG A 210 10.86 -3.25 -1.28
C ARG A 210 9.68 -3.52 -2.21
N ARG A 211 9.91 -3.39 -3.53
CA ARG A 211 8.91 -3.68 -4.55
C ARG A 211 8.43 -5.13 -4.49
N TYR A 212 9.35 -6.08 -4.34
CA TYR A 212 9.04 -7.50 -4.27
C TYR A 212 8.16 -7.86 -3.06
N VAL A 213 8.51 -7.38 -1.86
CA VAL A 213 7.73 -7.64 -0.65
C VAL A 213 6.34 -6.99 -0.74
N ALA A 214 6.25 -5.76 -1.25
CA ALA A 214 4.97 -5.06 -1.42
C ALA A 214 4.04 -5.74 -2.45
N LEU A 215 4.58 -6.60 -3.33
CA LEU A 215 3.81 -7.38 -4.28
C LEU A 215 3.30 -8.72 -3.71
N VAL A 216 3.75 -9.13 -2.52
CA VAL A 216 3.20 -10.30 -1.85
C VAL A 216 1.76 -9.99 -1.42
N PRO A 217 0.76 -10.79 -1.84
CA PRO A 217 -0.63 -10.57 -1.47
C PRO A 217 -0.87 -10.54 0.04
N VAL A 218 -1.52 -9.47 0.51
CA VAL A 218 -2.03 -9.36 1.88
C VAL A 218 -3.52 -9.70 1.91
N TYR A 219 -3.91 -10.65 2.77
CA TYR A 219 -5.32 -10.95 3.02
C TYR A 219 -5.79 -10.22 4.28
N TYR A 220 -6.33 -9.02 4.09
CA TYR A 220 -6.90 -8.23 5.18
C TYR A 220 -8.16 -8.92 5.74
N ASN A 221 -8.06 -9.33 6.99
CA ASN A 221 -9.10 -10.04 7.73
C ASN A 221 -9.09 -9.59 9.20
N THR A 222 -10.17 -9.90 9.92
CA THR A 222 -10.27 -9.66 11.38
C THR A 222 -9.83 -10.88 12.19
N ASP A 223 -9.22 -11.89 11.54
CA ASP A 223 -8.77 -13.10 12.21
C ASP A 223 -7.59 -12.79 13.14
N ALA A 224 -7.68 -13.35 14.34
CA ALA A 224 -6.74 -13.09 15.41
C ALA A 224 -5.34 -13.68 15.09
N CYS A 225 -5.23 -14.69 14.23
CA CYS A 225 -3.92 -15.24 13.82
C CYS A 225 -3.11 -14.23 12.99
N SER A 226 -3.76 -13.29 12.30
CA SER A 226 -3.08 -12.27 11.48
C SER A 226 -2.57 -11.08 12.30
N GLN A 227 -2.97 -10.96 13.57
CA GLN A 227 -2.57 -9.88 14.47
C GLN A 227 -1.21 -10.14 15.14
N LEU A 228 -0.62 -9.14 15.80
CA LEU A 228 0.70 -9.28 16.47
C LEU A 228 0.77 -10.43 17.51
N ALA A 229 -0.34 -10.72 18.20
CA ALA A 229 -0.46 -11.83 19.15
C ALA A 229 -0.73 -13.20 18.50
N GLY A 230 -0.95 -13.21 17.19
CA GLY A 230 -1.31 -14.37 16.40
C GLY A 230 -0.12 -15.23 15.96
N VAL A 231 -0.25 -15.82 14.78
CA VAL A 231 0.70 -16.76 14.19
C VAL A 231 1.62 -16.03 13.22
N TRP A 232 2.92 -16.17 13.39
CA TRP A 232 3.97 -15.56 12.56
C TRP A 232 4.53 -16.57 11.58
N LEU A 233 4.70 -16.11 10.33
CA LEU A 233 5.15 -16.95 9.23
C LEU A 233 6.65 -16.80 8.98
N THR A 234 7.28 -17.90 8.59
CA THR A 234 8.65 -17.93 8.08
C THR A 234 8.70 -17.52 6.60
N ASN A 235 9.88 -17.15 6.09
CA ASN A 235 10.09 -16.89 4.66
C ASN A 235 9.58 -18.03 3.76
N LYS A 236 9.83 -19.28 4.15
CA LYS A 236 9.36 -20.47 3.42
C LYS A 236 7.84 -20.51 3.33
N GLU A 237 7.15 -20.27 4.44
CA GLU A 237 5.68 -20.31 4.51
C GLU A 237 5.06 -19.18 3.70
N ILE A 238 5.57 -17.95 3.84
CA ILE A 238 5.12 -16.78 3.05
C ILE A 238 5.23 -17.09 1.55
N LEU A 239 6.40 -17.57 1.10
CA LEU A 239 6.69 -17.78 -0.32
C LEU A 239 5.99 -19.03 -0.89
N HIS A 240 5.67 -20.04 -0.08
CA HIS A 240 4.89 -21.19 -0.50
C HIS A 240 3.38 -20.90 -0.55
N MET A 241 2.85 -20.18 0.45
CA MET A 241 1.43 -19.81 0.49
C MET A 241 1.11 -18.67 -0.48
N MET A 242 2.11 -17.86 -0.86
CA MET A 242 1.97 -16.65 -1.68
C MET A 242 0.99 -15.64 -1.07
N CYS A 243 0.91 -15.62 0.26
CA CYS A 243 0.16 -14.65 1.02
C CYS A 243 0.74 -14.48 2.42
N ALA A 244 0.50 -13.33 3.01
CA ALA A 244 1.01 -12.98 4.33
C ALA A 244 0.15 -11.92 5.01
N SER A 245 0.34 -11.74 6.31
CA SER A 245 -0.15 -10.56 7.00
C SER A 245 0.86 -9.40 6.91
N PRO A 246 0.44 -8.13 7.11
CA PRO A 246 1.37 -6.99 7.11
C PRO A 246 2.56 -7.18 8.06
N LYS A 247 2.34 -7.80 9.22
CA LYS A 247 3.40 -8.07 10.21
C LYS A 247 4.47 -9.05 9.69
N ASP A 248 4.07 -10.05 8.91
CA ASP A 248 4.99 -11.06 8.36
C ASP A 248 5.83 -10.46 7.23
N LEU A 249 5.24 -9.55 6.44
CA LEU A 249 5.96 -8.82 5.40
C LEU A 249 7.05 -7.91 5.97
N GLY A 250 6.80 -7.25 7.10
CA GLY A 250 7.84 -6.46 7.76
C GLY A 250 9.01 -7.31 8.23
N VAL A 251 8.76 -8.52 8.74
CA VAL A 251 9.83 -9.49 9.09
C VAL A 251 10.63 -9.88 7.85
N LEU A 252 9.96 -10.31 6.78
CA LEU A 252 10.62 -10.70 5.53
C LEU A 252 11.50 -9.57 4.98
N LEU A 253 10.97 -8.34 4.97
CA LEU A 253 11.70 -7.17 4.49
C LEU A 253 12.90 -6.83 5.37
N THR A 254 12.75 -6.83 6.70
CA THR A 254 13.88 -6.66 7.62
C THR A 254 14.96 -7.70 7.35
N CYS A 255 14.60 -8.97 7.17
CA CYS A 255 15.55 -10.04 6.88
C CYS A 255 16.28 -9.84 5.54
N PHE A 256 15.64 -9.30 4.50
CA PHE A 256 16.33 -8.89 3.27
C PHE A 256 17.30 -7.74 3.50
N TYR A 257 16.92 -6.71 4.24
CA TYR A 257 17.85 -5.62 4.59
C TYR A 257 19.07 -6.11 5.36
N LEU A 258 18.89 -7.06 6.29
CA LEU A 258 19.99 -7.68 7.02
C LEU A 258 20.94 -8.43 6.08
N SER A 259 20.43 -9.10 5.04
CA SER A 259 21.26 -9.74 4.01
C SER A 259 22.03 -8.75 3.13
N LEU A 260 21.54 -7.51 3.03
CA LEU A 260 22.19 -6.41 2.34
C LEU A 260 23.07 -5.55 3.26
N GLU A 261 23.31 -6.00 4.51
CA GLU A 261 24.15 -5.33 5.51
C GLU A 261 23.67 -3.93 5.94
N TYR A 262 22.38 -3.64 5.80
CA TYR A 262 21.80 -2.40 6.33
C TYR A 262 21.67 -2.48 7.87
N ASP A 263 21.82 -1.34 8.54
CA ASP A 263 21.49 -1.19 9.96
C ASP A 263 19.96 -1.11 10.10
N ALA A 264 19.33 -2.29 10.11
CA ALA A 264 17.89 -2.48 10.00
C ALA A 264 17.28 -3.12 11.27
N TYR A 265 16.12 -2.61 11.65
CA TYR A 265 15.35 -3.06 12.80
C TYR A 265 13.91 -3.32 12.39
N LEU A 266 13.28 -4.29 13.05
CA LEU A 266 11.85 -4.49 12.97
C LEU A 266 11.16 -3.58 13.99
N VAL A 267 10.19 -2.79 13.53
CA VAL A 267 9.35 -1.95 14.38
C VAL A 267 8.01 -2.62 14.55
N LEU A 268 7.56 -2.82 15.79
CA LEU A 268 6.18 -3.20 16.10
C LEU A 268 5.42 -1.93 16.48
N GLY A 269 4.25 -1.71 15.90
CA GLY A 269 3.49 -0.49 16.15
C GLY A 269 2.08 -0.51 15.58
N HIS A 270 1.47 0.67 15.57
CA HIS A 270 0.10 0.88 15.09
C HIS A 270 0.08 1.75 13.84
N SER A 271 -0.53 1.25 12.78
CA SER A 271 -0.78 1.95 11.53
C SER A 271 -2.24 2.36 11.42
N LEU A 272 -2.49 3.57 10.93
CA LEU A 272 -3.86 4.02 10.63
C LEU A 272 -4.50 3.22 9.49
N LEU A 273 -3.68 2.59 8.62
CA LEU A 273 -4.14 1.87 7.42
C LEU A 273 -4.27 0.36 7.64
N THR A 274 -3.44 -0.22 8.50
CA THR A 274 -3.35 -1.68 8.69
C THR A 274 -3.58 -2.13 10.12
N GLY A 275 -3.75 -1.20 11.07
CA GLY A 275 -3.87 -1.51 12.49
C GLY A 275 -2.52 -1.90 13.10
N ASP A 276 -2.54 -2.78 14.11
CA ASP A 276 -1.33 -3.30 14.73
C ASP A 276 -0.51 -4.14 13.73
N SER A 277 0.70 -3.68 13.40
CA SER A 277 1.51 -4.23 12.31
C SER A 277 3.00 -4.05 12.60
N THR A 278 3.85 -4.48 11.65
CA THR A 278 5.27 -4.18 11.63
C THR A 278 5.69 -3.26 10.49
N PHE A 279 6.81 -2.59 10.69
CA PHE A 279 7.52 -1.72 9.75
C PHE A 279 9.02 -2.01 9.86
N VAL A 280 9.81 -1.51 8.92
CA VAL A 280 11.28 -1.58 9.01
C VAL A 280 11.82 -0.20 9.35
N LEU A 281 12.70 -0.12 10.35
CA LEU A 281 13.48 1.07 10.65
C LEU A 281 14.89 0.88 10.10
N LEU A 282 15.35 1.82 9.30
CA LEU A 282 16.71 1.88 8.78
C LEU A 282 17.44 3.05 9.43
N ARG A 283 18.70 2.82 9.80
CA ARG A 283 19.61 3.88 10.24
C ARG A 283 20.69 4.11 9.19
N GLU A 284 20.77 5.34 8.71
CA GLU A 284 21.78 5.76 7.74
C GLU A 284 22.54 6.96 8.33
N GLY A 285 23.64 6.64 9.02
CA GLY A 285 24.39 7.64 9.79
C GLY A 285 23.56 8.18 10.97
N ALA A 286 23.17 9.45 10.88
CA ALA A 286 22.34 10.13 11.87
C ALA A 286 20.84 10.15 11.51
N GLU A 287 20.51 9.82 10.27
CA GLU A 287 19.14 9.84 9.77
C GLU A 287 18.47 8.48 9.97
N PHE A 288 17.15 8.54 10.15
CA PHE A 288 16.30 7.37 10.29
C PHE A 288 15.23 7.37 9.20
N TYR A 289 14.97 6.18 8.66
CA TYR A 289 13.94 5.96 7.66
C TYR A 289 13.01 4.83 8.10
N ILE A 290 11.73 4.98 7.83
CA ILE A 290 10.71 3.98 8.09
C ILE A 290 10.21 3.45 6.76
N VAL A 291 10.24 2.14 6.56
CA VAL A 291 9.78 1.48 5.35
C VAL A 291 8.50 0.72 5.65
N ASP A 292 7.44 1.04 4.90
CA ASP A 292 6.18 0.30 4.94
C ASP A 292 6.29 -0.97 4.07
N PRO A 293 6.23 -2.17 4.65
CA PRO A 293 6.38 -3.41 3.89
C PRO A 293 5.22 -3.67 2.93
N THR A 294 4.05 -3.06 3.14
CA THR A 294 2.85 -3.30 2.31
C THR A 294 2.80 -2.42 1.06
N SER A 295 3.38 -1.21 1.12
CA SER A 295 3.48 -0.31 -0.02
C SER A 295 4.87 -0.29 -0.66
N GLY A 296 5.90 -0.68 0.08
CA GLY A 296 7.30 -0.52 -0.31
C GLY A 296 7.80 0.92 -0.21
N LYS A 297 6.97 1.86 0.27
CA LYS A 297 7.34 3.27 0.39
C LYS A 297 8.29 3.47 1.57
N ARG A 298 9.37 4.22 1.31
CA ARG A 298 10.36 4.64 2.29
C ARG A 298 10.06 6.07 2.71
N TYR A 299 9.87 6.28 4.00
CA TYR A 299 9.57 7.57 4.61
C TYR A 299 10.78 8.02 5.42
N GLN A 300 11.09 9.31 5.41
CA GLN A 300 11.96 9.85 6.44
C GLN A 300 11.23 9.75 7.78
N ALA A 301 11.95 9.46 8.87
CA ALA A 301 11.32 9.30 10.19
C ALA A 301 10.52 10.52 10.65
N THR A 302 10.89 11.72 10.18
CA THR A 302 10.22 13.00 10.46
C THR A 302 9.03 13.29 9.56
N ASP A 303 8.73 12.41 8.58
CA ASP A 303 7.61 12.58 7.67
C ASP A 303 6.28 12.36 8.41
N THR A 304 5.43 13.39 8.43
CA THR A 304 4.12 13.38 9.07
C THR A 304 3.10 12.51 8.35
N TYR A 305 3.34 12.14 7.09
CA TYR A 305 2.47 11.27 6.30
C TYR A 305 2.87 9.79 6.37
N CYS A 306 3.89 9.45 7.17
CA CYS A 306 4.18 8.06 7.48
C CYS A 306 2.93 7.40 8.10
N PRO A 307 2.44 6.25 7.58
CA PRO A 307 1.21 5.63 8.09
C PRO A 307 1.38 5.03 9.48
N LEU A 308 2.62 4.84 9.95
CA LEU A 308 2.92 4.39 11.31
C LEU A 308 2.64 5.54 12.30
N SER A 309 1.64 5.35 13.15
CA SER A 309 1.16 6.36 14.09
C SER A 309 1.72 6.23 15.50
N ARG A 310 2.16 5.03 15.89
CA ARG A 310 2.70 4.74 17.23
C ARG A 310 3.68 3.58 17.18
N ILE A 311 4.78 3.68 17.93
CA ILE A 311 5.77 2.61 18.08
C ILE A 311 5.62 1.93 19.44
N TYR A 312 5.50 0.61 19.43
CA TYR A 312 5.51 -0.26 20.61
C TYR A 312 6.94 -0.67 20.94
N PHE A 313 7.56 -1.43 20.03
CA PHE A 313 8.90 -1.99 20.18
C PHE A 313 9.75 -1.75 18.94
N ILE A 314 11.06 -1.67 19.16
CA ILE A 314 12.07 -1.86 18.13
C ILE A 314 12.79 -3.16 18.44
N VAL A 315 13.07 -3.97 17.43
CA VAL A 315 13.65 -5.31 17.58
C VAL A 315 14.75 -5.51 16.55
N ASN A 316 15.87 -6.08 16.98
CA ASN A 316 16.84 -6.68 16.09
C ASN A 316 17.20 -8.09 16.58
N GLN A 317 18.18 -8.74 15.97
CA GLN A 317 18.55 -10.10 16.36
C GLN A 317 19.15 -10.17 17.78
N GLN A 318 19.72 -9.07 18.30
CA GLN A 318 20.38 -9.05 19.61
C GLN A 318 19.48 -8.55 20.75
N ASN A 319 18.40 -7.80 20.47
CA ASN A 319 17.54 -7.27 21.53
C ASN A 319 16.12 -6.88 21.09
N VAL A 320 15.29 -6.64 22.10
CA VAL A 320 13.98 -5.99 22.01
C VAL A 320 14.01 -4.75 22.89
N TRP A 321 13.56 -3.62 22.37
CA TRP A 321 13.50 -2.36 23.09
C TRP A 321 12.06 -1.87 23.23
N GLY A 322 11.61 -1.75 24.47
CA GLY A 322 10.34 -1.15 24.86
C GLY A 322 10.37 0.38 24.75
N ASN A 323 9.41 0.98 24.02
CA ASN A 323 9.27 2.43 23.95
C ASN A 323 8.72 3.01 25.26
N ILE A 324 9.57 3.70 26.03
CA ILE A 324 9.20 4.33 27.31
C ILE A 324 8.99 5.85 27.21
N GLN A 325 8.93 6.38 25.98
CA GLN A 325 8.79 7.82 25.73
C GLN A 325 7.36 8.30 25.96
N ARG A 326 7.17 9.53 26.42
CA ARG A 326 5.80 10.10 26.59
C ARG A 326 5.13 10.45 25.26
N GLU A 327 5.93 10.86 24.28
CA GLU A 327 5.46 11.16 22.93
C GLU A 327 5.01 9.86 22.24
N ASN A 328 3.89 9.94 21.51
CA ASN A 328 3.35 8.82 20.73
C ASN A 328 3.55 9.05 19.23
N ARG A 329 3.65 10.31 18.80
CA ARG A 329 3.80 10.69 17.39
C ARG A 329 5.17 10.25 16.89
N VAL A 330 5.17 9.46 15.83
CA VAL A 330 6.39 8.83 15.30
C VAL A 330 7.41 9.86 14.84
N PHE A 331 6.98 10.92 14.16
CA PHE A 331 7.85 11.99 13.68
C PHE A 331 8.54 12.83 14.76
N LEU A 332 8.17 12.65 16.04
CA LEU A 332 8.81 13.28 17.20
C LEU A 332 9.47 12.26 18.14
N THR A 333 9.48 10.98 17.76
CA THR A 333 10.03 9.90 18.59
C THR A 333 11.54 9.84 18.44
N GLN A 334 12.27 9.67 19.54
CA GLN A 334 13.70 9.36 19.50
C GLN A 334 13.90 7.90 19.08
N LEU A 335 14.45 7.65 17.89
CA LEU A 335 14.54 6.30 17.31
C LEU A 335 15.85 5.56 17.62
N ASP A 336 16.86 6.25 18.18
CA ASP A 336 18.11 5.62 18.60
C ASP A 336 17.89 4.76 19.86
N VAL A 337 17.85 3.44 19.67
CA VAL A 337 17.62 2.43 20.72
C VAL A 337 18.70 2.40 21.81
N HIS A 338 19.87 3.00 21.56
CA HIS A 338 20.96 3.04 22.53
C HIS A 338 20.74 4.10 23.62
N LYS A 339 19.80 5.02 23.44
CA LYS A 339 19.46 6.03 24.44
C LYS A 339 18.48 5.44 25.48
N SER A 340 19.03 4.89 26.56
CA SER A 340 18.28 4.19 27.62
C SER A 340 17.19 5.02 28.32
N GLY A 341 17.26 6.37 28.25
CA GLY A 341 16.18 7.24 28.73
C GLY A 341 14.90 7.19 27.88
N PHE A 342 14.97 6.65 26.67
CA PHE A 342 13.86 6.55 25.72
C PHE A 342 13.47 5.08 25.43
N TRP A 343 14.38 4.13 25.69
CA TRP A 343 14.22 2.73 25.34
C TRP A 343 14.61 1.79 26.48
N ARG A 344 13.71 0.87 26.84
CA ARG A 344 13.97 -0.19 27.82
C ARG A 344 14.38 -1.47 27.12
N ALA A 345 15.64 -1.85 27.23
CA ALA A 345 16.14 -3.12 26.70
C ALA A 345 15.61 -4.32 27.48
N LEU A 346 15.24 -5.39 26.76
CA LEU A 346 14.83 -6.67 27.33
C LEU A 346 16.04 -7.49 27.80
N PHE A 347 17.00 -7.68 26.89
CA PHE A 347 18.22 -8.43 27.13
C PHE A 347 19.38 -7.50 27.50
N ASN A 348 20.36 -8.05 28.21
CA ASN A 348 21.53 -7.33 28.68
C ASN A 348 22.74 -8.28 28.72
N ARG A 349 23.89 -7.81 29.22
CA ARG A 349 25.12 -8.62 29.29
C ARG A 349 25.03 -9.86 30.18
N SER A 350 24.04 -9.95 31.08
CA SER A 350 23.83 -11.11 31.96
C SER A 350 22.89 -12.15 31.36
N VAL A 351 21.92 -11.72 30.55
CA VAL A 351 20.98 -12.60 29.83
C VAL A 351 20.90 -12.09 28.41
N GLU A 352 21.61 -12.77 27.51
CA GLU A 352 21.64 -12.45 26.09
C GLU A 352 20.38 -12.93 25.37
N ALA A 353 20.09 -12.35 24.21
CA ALA A 353 19.01 -12.81 23.35
C ALA A 353 19.31 -14.24 22.85
N PRO A 354 18.26 -15.06 22.66
CA PRO A 354 18.45 -16.40 22.11
C PRO A 354 19.03 -16.35 20.69
N SER A 355 19.98 -17.24 20.40
CA SER A 355 20.69 -17.30 19.13
C SER A 355 19.97 -18.14 18.07
N GLY A 356 20.20 -17.83 16.79
CA GLY A 356 19.63 -18.55 15.65
C GLY A 356 18.42 -17.84 15.03
N CYS A 357 18.03 -18.29 13.83
CA CYS A 357 16.92 -17.75 13.06
C CYS A 357 15.98 -18.88 12.64
N VAL A 358 14.67 -18.65 12.65
CA VAL A 358 13.65 -19.66 12.27
C VAL A 358 13.45 -19.78 10.76
N HIS A 359 14.01 -18.85 9.99
CA HIS A 359 13.88 -18.83 8.53
C HIS A 359 14.75 -19.90 7.87
N GLU A 360 14.38 -20.27 6.65
CA GLU A 360 15.19 -21.14 5.79
C GLU A 360 16.23 -20.28 5.05
N PRO A 361 17.52 -20.28 5.46
CA PRO A 361 18.51 -19.34 4.93
C PRO A 361 18.81 -19.56 3.45
N ALA A 362 18.83 -20.83 3.02
CA ALA A 362 19.09 -21.25 1.65
C ALA A 362 17.79 -21.54 0.87
N PHE A 363 16.74 -20.76 1.09
CA PHE A 363 15.49 -20.94 0.35
C PHE A 363 15.72 -20.81 -1.16
N LEU A 364 15.25 -21.82 -1.92
CA LEU A 364 15.38 -21.87 -3.37
C LEU A 364 14.17 -21.23 -4.03
N TYR A 365 14.38 -20.05 -4.61
CA TYR A 365 13.36 -19.37 -5.38
C TYR A 365 13.13 -20.06 -6.72
N LYS A 366 11.89 -20.48 -6.97
CA LYS A 366 11.47 -21.04 -8.25
C LYS A 366 11.10 -19.93 -9.23
N SER A 367 11.41 -20.15 -10.50
CA SER A 367 10.92 -19.27 -11.58
C SER A 367 9.40 -19.25 -11.62
N ALA A 368 8.84 -18.08 -11.96
CA ALA A 368 7.41 -17.91 -12.03
C ALA A 368 6.78 -18.71 -13.19
N LEU A 369 5.56 -19.21 -12.98
CA LEU A 369 4.87 -20.05 -13.95
C LEU A 369 3.94 -19.22 -14.85
N GLY A 370 3.82 -19.61 -16.13
CA GLY A 370 2.64 -19.32 -16.96
C GLY A 370 2.27 -17.84 -17.21
N VAL A 371 3.21 -16.90 -17.13
CA VAL A 371 2.94 -15.43 -17.18
C VAL A 371 2.16 -15.02 -18.43
N ARG A 372 2.57 -15.52 -19.61
CA ARG A 372 1.92 -15.19 -20.90
C ARG A 372 0.48 -15.70 -20.96
N ASP A 373 0.20 -16.84 -20.37
CA ASP A 373 -1.15 -17.43 -20.34
C ASP A 373 -2.05 -16.69 -19.37
N LEU A 374 -1.51 -16.33 -18.20
CA LEU A 374 -2.21 -15.51 -17.22
C LEU A 374 -2.54 -14.13 -17.80
N GLN A 375 -1.59 -13.49 -18.46
CA GLN A 375 -1.79 -12.19 -19.12
C GLN A 375 -2.92 -12.25 -20.16
N ARG A 376 -2.88 -13.24 -21.06
CA ARG A 376 -3.95 -13.46 -22.05
C ARG A 376 -5.30 -13.73 -21.39
N THR A 377 -5.31 -14.44 -20.27
CA THR A 377 -6.54 -14.76 -19.52
C THR A 377 -7.14 -13.51 -18.89
N ILE A 378 -6.33 -12.67 -18.26
CA ILE A 378 -6.75 -11.38 -17.68
C ILE A 378 -7.31 -10.47 -18.78
N GLU A 379 -6.58 -10.31 -19.87
CA GLU A 379 -6.97 -9.47 -21.01
C GLU A 379 -8.32 -9.90 -21.59
N ARG A 380 -8.48 -11.20 -21.93
CA ARG A 380 -9.75 -11.74 -22.44
C ARG A 380 -10.90 -11.57 -21.45
N LYS A 381 -10.64 -11.73 -20.15
CA LYS A 381 -11.66 -11.59 -19.11
C LYS A 381 -12.16 -10.15 -19.02
N ILE A 382 -11.25 -9.17 -19.05
CA ILE A 382 -11.58 -7.75 -19.00
C ILE A 382 -12.34 -7.32 -20.27
N ILE A 383 -11.85 -7.69 -21.46
CA ILE A 383 -12.53 -7.41 -22.74
C ILE A 383 -13.96 -7.95 -22.72
N LYS A 384 -14.14 -9.22 -22.30
CA LYS A 384 -15.47 -9.84 -22.19
C LYS A 384 -16.35 -9.07 -21.20
N LYS A 385 -15.82 -8.67 -20.05
CA LYS A 385 -16.59 -7.96 -19.02
C LYS A 385 -17.03 -6.57 -19.48
N ILE A 386 -16.17 -5.81 -20.15
CA ILE A 386 -16.53 -4.53 -20.75
C ILE A 386 -17.64 -4.71 -21.78
N GLY A 387 -17.53 -5.72 -22.65
CA GLY A 387 -18.59 -6.07 -23.58
C GLY A 387 -19.93 -6.36 -22.90
N THR A 388 -19.92 -7.04 -21.75
CA THR A 388 -21.15 -7.30 -20.96
C THR A 388 -21.68 -6.08 -20.21
N TRP A 389 -20.82 -5.15 -19.82
CA TRP A 389 -21.24 -3.93 -19.12
C TRP A 389 -21.81 -2.88 -20.08
N ARG A 390 -21.43 -2.92 -21.36
CA ARG A 390 -21.90 -2.01 -22.41
C ARG A 390 -23.05 -2.62 -23.20
N THR A 391 -24.22 -2.72 -22.58
CA THR A 391 -25.42 -3.35 -23.18
C THR A 391 -25.99 -2.59 -24.39
N HIS A 392 -25.77 -1.28 -24.48
CA HIS A 392 -26.44 -0.42 -25.45
C HIS A 392 -25.67 -0.19 -26.75
N ARG A 393 -24.37 -0.53 -26.82
CA ARG A 393 -23.53 -0.31 -28.01
C ARG A 393 -22.42 -1.35 -28.13
N LYS A 394 -22.07 -1.68 -29.38
CA LYS A 394 -20.89 -2.49 -29.68
C LYS A 394 -19.63 -1.78 -29.16
N THR A 395 -18.76 -2.55 -28.49
CA THR A 395 -17.46 -2.04 -28.06
C THR A 395 -16.47 -2.18 -29.21
N ILE A 396 -15.95 -1.06 -29.70
CA ILE A 396 -14.92 -1.01 -30.75
C ILE A 396 -13.56 -1.01 -30.05
N TRP A 397 -12.67 -1.91 -30.46
CA TRP A 397 -11.35 -2.08 -29.86
C TRP A 397 -10.25 -1.60 -30.81
N ASN A 398 -9.49 -0.59 -30.39
CA ASN A 398 -8.33 -0.10 -31.11
C ASN A 398 -7.10 -0.95 -30.77
N ARG A 399 -6.74 -1.87 -31.67
CA ARG A 399 -5.63 -2.82 -31.45
C ARG A 399 -4.26 -2.15 -31.50
N TYR A 400 -4.07 -1.18 -32.40
CA TYR A 400 -2.82 -0.45 -32.51
C TYR A 400 -2.47 0.25 -31.19
N ILE A 401 -3.44 0.97 -30.61
CA ILE A 401 -3.24 1.63 -29.32
C ILE A 401 -3.07 0.59 -28.21
N SER A 402 -3.81 -0.52 -28.23
CA SER A 402 -3.67 -1.58 -27.22
C SER A 402 -2.24 -2.14 -27.13
N ASP A 403 -1.55 -2.28 -28.28
CA ASP A 403 -0.14 -2.72 -28.30
C ASP A 403 0.81 -1.65 -27.74
N GLN A 404 0.59 -0.37 -28.04
CA GLN A 404 1.36 0.75 -27.47
C GLN A 404 1.18 0.85 -25.95
N LEU A 405 -0.05 0.68 -25.45
CA LEU A 405 -0.33 0.65 -24.02
C LEU A 405 0.40 -0.51 -23.33
N ARG A 406 0.57 -1.66 -23.98
CA ARG A 406 1.32 -2.77 -23.39
C ARG A 406 2.81 -2.46 -23.25
N TYR A 407 3.42 -1.82 -24.25
CA TYR A 407 4.81 -1.39 -24.19
C TYR A 407 5.01 -0.36 -23.06
N ALA A 408 4.13 0.63 -23.00
CA ALA A 408 4.07 1.61 -21.92
C ALA A 408 4.06 0.99 -20.51
N LEU A 409 3.19 0.01 -20.28
CA LEU A 409 3.09 -0.66 -18.98
C LEU A 409 4.38 -1.38 -18.58
N SER A 410 5.14 -1.90 -19.55
CA SER A 410 6.44 -2.52 -19.24
C SER A 410 7.48 -1.50 -18.79
N ALA A 411 7.48 -0.29 -19.36
CA ALA A 411 8.35 0.79 -18.92
C ALA A 411 7.93 1.36 -17.57
N LEU A 412 6.62 1.47 -17.31
CA LEU A 412 6.09 1.92 -16.01
C LEU A 412 6.46 0.98 -14.87
N GLU A 413 6.58 -0.34 -15.11
CA GLU A 413 7.07 -1.25 -14.07
C GLU A 413 8.53 -0.98 -13.70
N VAL A 414 9.38 -0.67 -14.69
CA VAL A 414 10.77 -0.30 -14.43
C VAL A 414 10.82 0.97 -13.61
N ASP A 415 9.99 1.98 -13.94
CA ASP A 415 9.94 3.23 -13.19
C ASP A 415 9.39 3.06 -11.78
N ALA A 416 8.35 2.26 -11.60
CA ALA A 416 7.83 1.92 -10.28
C ALA A 416 8.85 1.17 -9.41
N CYS A 417 9.71 0.37 -10.02
CA CYS A 417 10.79 -0.34 -9.32
C CYS A 417 11.98 0.57 -9.01
N LEU A 418 12.27 1.55 -9.88
CA LEU A 418 13.41 2.46 -9.71
C LEU A 418 13.02 3.77 -9.00
N GLU A 419 11.74 3.95 -8.68
CA GLU A 419 11.17 5.19 -8.13
C GLU A 419 11.47 6.39 -9.04
N ALA A 420 11.45 6.17 -10.35
CA ALA A 420 11.72 7.20 -11.36
C ALA A 420 10.46 8.00 -11.73
N ASN A 421 10.64 9.27 -12.10
CA ASN A 421 9.54 10.13 -12.55
C ASN A 421 8.94 9.63 -13.88
N THR A 422 7.61 9.52 -13.92
CA THR A 422 6.83 9.05 -15.06
C THR A 422 6.46 10.14 -16.08
N ASP A 423 6.78 11.41 -15.82
CA ASP A 423 6.48 12.56 -16.70
C ASP A 423 7.04 12.39 -18.11
N ARG A 424 8.18 11.70 -18.26
CA ARG A 424 8.79 11.39 -19.57
C ARG A 424 7.86 10.63 -20.52
N HIS A 425 6.89 9.89 -19.98
CA HIS A 425 5.91 9.18 -20.80
C HIS A 425 4.77 10.07 -21.26
N MET A 426 4.49 11.18 -20.56
CA MET A 426 3.40 12.10 -20.91
C MET A 426 3.59 12.69 -22.31
N ASP A 427 4.80 13.10 -22.66
CA ASP A 427 5.10 13.66 -23.99
C ASP A 427 4.91 12.63 -25.10
N VAL A 428 5.38 11.40 -24.87
CA VAL A 428 5.21 10.28 -25.80
C VAL A 428 3.73 9.96 -26.00
N PHE A 429 2.94 9.92 -24.93
CA PHE A 429 1.50 9.70 -25.04
C PHE A 429 0.77 10.88 -25.69
N ASN A 430 1.12 12.12 -25.35
CA ASN A 430 0.53 13.29 -25.97
C ASN A 430 0.75 13.29 -27.49
N GLN A 431 1.91 12.83 -27.95
CA GLN A 431 2.19 12.63 -29.38
C GLN A 431 1.42 11.46 -29.99
N LEU A 432 1.46 10.28 -29.36
CA LEU A 432 0.73 9.07 -29.81
C LEU A 432 -0.77 9.31 -29.95
N PHE A 433 -1.29 10.23 -29.14
CA PHE A 433 -2.72 10.46 -28.98
C PHE A 433 -3.16 11.86 -29.41
N ILE A 434 -2.33 12.56 -30.18
CA ILE A 434 -2.60 13.95 -30.56
C ILE A 434 -3.98 14.11 -31.22
N SER A 435 -4.39 13.12 -32.02
CA SER A 435 -5.68 13.06 -32.74
C SER A 435 -6.86 12.56 -31.91
N TYR A 436 -6.68 12.24 -30.63
CA TYR A 436 -7.73 11.68 -29.76
C TYR A 436 -7.90 12.47 -28.47
N ARG A 437 -9.16 12.60 -28.03
CA ARG A 437 -9.52 12.90 -26.65
C ARG A 437 -9.48 11.59 -25.86
N ILE A 438 -8.63 11.54 -24.84
CA ILE A 438 -8.39 10.31 -24.08
C ILE A 438 -8.91 10.45 -22.66
N ASN A 439 -9.54 9.37 -22.20
CA ASN A 439 -9.84 9.17 -20.80
C ASN A 439 -9.43 7.75 -20.39
N GLY A 440 -8.53 7.66 -19.41
CA GLY A 440 -8.07 6.41 -18.84
C GLY A 440 -6.67 6.54 -18.26
N PHE A 441 -6.24 5.50 -17.56
CA PHE A 441 -4.99 5.53 -16.81
C PHE A 441 -4.48 4.11 -16.52
N PRO A 442 -3.18 3.94 -16.29
CA PRO A 442 -2.61 2.67 -15.87
C PRO A 442 -2.88 2.43 -14.38
N ILE A 443 -3.14 1.17 -14.04
CA ILE A 443 -3.31 0.69 -12.67
C ILE A 443 -2.32 -0.44 -12.43
N ASN A 444 -1.63 -0.39 -11.29
CA ASN A 444 -0.76 -1.45 -10.83
C ASN A 444 -1.27 -2.07 -9.53
N LEU A 445 -1.28 -3.39 -9.46
CA LEU A 445 -1.60 -4.12 -8.23
C LEU A 445 -0.94 -5.51 -8.19
N PRO A 446 -0.70 -6.07 -7.00
CA PRO A 446 -0.32 -7.47 -6.85
C PRO A 446 -1.42 -8.39 -7.36
N TYR A 447 -1.02 -9.50 -7.99
CA TYR A 447 -1.99 -10.51 -8.43
C TYR A 447 -2.58 -11.27 -7.23
N THR A 448 -3.90 -11.27 -7.12
CA THR A 448 -4.65 -12.07 -6.14
C THR A 448 -5.61 -13.02 -6.83
N ASN A 449 -6.58 -12.47 -7.56
CA ASN A 449 -7.53 -13.22 -8.38
C ASN A 449 -8.15 -12.34 -9.46
N LEU A 450 -8.71 -12.97 -10.49
CA LEU A 450 -9.37 -12.29 -11.62
C LEU A 450 -10.54 -11.40 -11.19
N SER A 451 -11.30 -11.81 -10.17
CA SER A 451 -12.48 -11.05 -9.72
C SER A 451 -12.08 -9.68 -9.15
N THR A 452 -10.97 -9.63 -8.42
CA THR A 452 -10.42 -8.39 -7.86
C THR A 452 -10.00 -7.45 -8.98
N LEU A 453 -9.24 -7.95 -9.96
CA LEU A 453 -8.83 -7.16 -11.14
C LEU A 453 -10.02 -6.62 -11.93
N VAL A 454 -11.05 -7.44 -12.15
CA VAL A 454 -12.27 -7.00 -12.84
C VAL A 454 -13.02 -5.94 -12.04
N ALA A 455 -13.10 -6.08 -10.72
CA ALA A 455 -13.72 -5.08 -9.85
C ALA A 455 -12.95 -3.75 -9.91
N GLN A 456 -11.61 -3.79 -9.93
CA GLN A 456 -10.77 -2.60 -10.14
C GLN A 456 -11.10 -1.87 -11.43
N VAL A 457 -11.11 -2.60 -12.55
CA VAL A 457 -11.39 -2.00 -13.85
C VAL A 457 -12.81 -1.46 -13.93
N ARG A 458 -13.76 -2.08 -13.21
CA ARG A 458 -15.14 -1.59 -13.17
C ARG A 458 -15.24 -0.27 -12.40
N SER A 459 -14.54 -0.11 -11.27
CA SER A 459 -14.66 1.08 -10.42
C SER A 459 -14.15 2.35 -11.11
N THR A 460 -13.26 2.23 -12.10
CA THR A 460 -12.77 3.41 -12.85
C THR A 460 -13.85 4.13 -13.66
N GLY A 461 -14.97 3.46 -13.97
CA GLY A 461 -16.04 4.05 -14.76
C GLY A 461 -15.71 4.27 -16.24
N ILE A 462 -14.51 3.95 -16.73
CA ILE A 462 -14.07 4.22 -18.11
C ILE A 462 -15.02 3.57 -19.15
N HIS A 463 -15.54 2.39 -18.81
CA HIS A 463 -16.52 1.66 -19.63
C HIS A 463 -17.86 2.39 -19.82
N LEU A 464 -18.15 3.44 -19.06
CA LEU A 464 -19.38 4.24 -19.12
C LEU A 464 -19.35 5.31 -20.23
N ASN A 465 -18.21 5.57 -20.86
CA ASN A 465 -18.14 6.53 -21.97
C ASN A 465 -19.05 6.10 -23.12
N SER A 466 -20.07 6.89 -23.43
CA SER A 466 -21.11 6.57 -24.41
C SER A 466 -21.10 7.48 -25.64
N GLU A 467 -20.00 8.19 -25.91
CA GLU A 467 -19.86 9.03 -27.11
C GLU A 467 -20.03 8.21 -28.41
N GLN A 468 -20.44 8.86 -29.50
CA GLN A 468 -20.80 8.16 -30.74
C GLN A 468 -19.61 7.47 -31.41
N LYS A 469 -18.44 8.13 -31.41
CA LYS A 469 -17.21 7.66 -32.06
C LYS A 469 -16.22 7.04 -31.06
N VAL A 470 -16.68 6.63 -29.88
CA VAL A 470 -15.79 6.10 -28.84
C VAL A 470 -15.21 4.75 -29.22
N GLU A 471 -13.88 4.66 -29.13
CA GLU A 471 -13.10 3.43 -29.20
C GLU A 471 -12.50 3.11 -27.83
N PHE A 472 -12.18 1.84 -27.59
CA PHE A 472 -11.51 1.39 -26.39
C PHE A 472 -10.18 0.74 -26.73
N ALA A 473 -9.18 0.90 -25.87
CA ALA A 473 -7.93 0.15 -25.95
C ALA A 473 -7.56 -0.39 -24.57
N LEU A 474 -6.94 -1.58 -24.55
CA LEU A 474 -6.57 -2.26 -23.32
C LEU A 474 -5.14 -2.79 -23.44
N GLY A 475 -4.24 -2.28 -22.60
CA GLY A 475 -2.97 -2.89 -22.29
C GLY A 475 -3.07 -3.75 -21.04
N VAL A 476 -2.50 -4.96 -21.07
CA VAL A 476 -2.22 -5.76 -19.87
C VAL A 476 -0.78 -6.22 -19.95
N TYR A 477 -0.02 -5.98 -18.88
CA TYR A 477 1.35 -6.43 -18.72
C TYR A 477 1.51 -7.06 -17.34
N ILE A 478 2.21 -8.20 -17.28
CA ILE A 478 2.56 -8.83 -16.01
C ILE A 478 4.08 -8.91 -15.93
N LYS A 479 4.65 -8.29 -14.90
CA LYS A 479 6.02 -8.56 -14.51
C LYS A 479 6.03 -9.68 -13.49
N ASP A 480 6.78 -10.72 -13.80
CA ASP A 480 7.00 -11.85 -12.92
C ASP A 480 8.23 -11.65 -12.05
N TYR A 481 8.07 -12.05 -10.79
CA TYR A 481 9.10 -12.11 -9.79
C TYR A 481 9.23 -13.56 -9.28
N PRO A 482 10.37 -13.91 -8.67
CA PRO A 482 10.59 -15.27 -8.18
C PRO A 482 9.53 -15.70 -7.15
N ALA A 483 9.21 -17.00 -7.10
CA ALA A 483 8.14 -17.59 -6.29
C ALA A 483 6.71 -17.16 -6.66
N ASN A 484 6.41 -16.99 -7.96
CA ASN A 484 5.07 -16.67 -8.49
C ASN A 484 4.45 -15.38 -7.92
N ILE A 485 5.29 -14.40 -7.60
CA ILE A 485 4.84 -13.06 -7.24
C ILE A 485 4.72 -12.25 -8.54
N TYR A 486 3.60 -11.58 -8.72
CA TYR A 486 3.27 -10.92 -9.98
C TYR A 486 2.82 -9.47 -9.75
N SER A 487 3.46 -8.56 -10.48
CA SER A 487 3.03 -7.17 -10.64
C SER A 487 2.14 -7.07 -11.87
N VAL A 488 0.84 -6.84 -11.67
CA VAL A 488 -0.14 -6.77 -12.75
C VAL A 488 -0.45 -5.32 -13.07
N TRP A 489 -0.15 -4.95 -14.30
CA TRP A 489 -0.46 -3.66 -14.89
C TRP A 489 -1.62 -3.78 -15.86
N ILE A 490 -2.60 -2.88 -15.71
CA ILE A 490 -3.76 -2.77 -16.59
C ILE A 490 -3.91 -1.32 -17.01
N PHE A 491 -4.02 -1.07 -18.31
CA PHE A 491 -4.26 0.27 -18.86
C PHE A 491 -5.47 0.20 -19.78
N LEU A 492 -6.62 0.60 -19.26
CA LEU A 492 -7.85 0.75 -20.05
C LEU A 492 -8.01 2.22 -20.41
N VAL A 493 -8.29 2.50 -21.68
CA VAL A 493 -8.61 3.85 -22.16
C VAL A 493 -9.86 3.85 -23.03
N SER A 494 -10.64 4.91 -22.94
CA SER A 494 -11.63 5.32 -23.93
C SER A 494 -11.06 6.47 -24.76
N LEU A 495 -11.26 6.41 -26.06
CA LEU A 495 -10.66 7.27 -27.07
C LEU A 495 -11.76 7.85 -27.95
N VAL A 496 -11.74 9.16 -28.19
CA VAL A 496 -12.66 9.79 -29.15
C VAL A 496 -11.86 10.65 -30.12
N PRO A 497 -11.97 10.45 -31.43
CA PRO A 497 -11.25 11.28 -32.41
C PRO A 497 -11.56 12.76 -32.21
N LYS A 498 -10.53 13.61 -32.17
CA LYS A 498 -10.69 15.07 -32.22
C LYS A 498 -11.14 15.44 -33.64
N ILE A 499 -12.11 16.35 -33.73
CA ILE A 499 -12.63 16.89 -35.00
C ILE A 499 -11.66 17.96 -35.52
#